data_AF-A0A925CW70-F1
#
_entry.id   AF-A0A925CW70-F1
#
_cell.length_a   1.000
_cell.length_b   1.000
_cell.length_c   1.000
_cell.angle_alpha   90.00
_cell.angle_beta   90.00
_cell.angle_gamma   90.00
#
_symmetry.space_group_name_H-M   'P 1'
#
loop_
_entity.id
_entity.type
_entity.pdbx_description
1 polymer ?
#
loop_
_entity_poly.entity_id
_entity_poly.type
_entity_poly.pdbx_seq_one_letter_code
_entity_poly.pdbx_strand_id
1 'polypeptide(L)'
;MSGQHLPADHSLGDANTIGGYALVHGRPAAFEGSDGFSYSVELSADQVNDAGTQWAAYLLFLRWRRLGASGVEGHLETDYLARAGTRDAARAALGALTLQQVRELLELRIAESAPKPTRRWFDVMRDDSTAADHSHD
;
A
#
# COMPACT_ATOMS: atom_id res chain seq x y z
N MET A 1 -10.86 -13.10 25.17
CA MET A 1 -12.03 -13.17 24.26
C MET A 1 -11.54 -13.80 22.96
N SER A 2 -11.97 -15.01 22.64
CA SER A 2 -11.61 -15.65 21.37
C SER A 2 -12.33 -14.92 20.24
N GLY A 3 -11.58 -14.36 19.29
CA GLY A 3 -12.16 -13.82 18.06
C GLY A 3 -12.91 -14.93 17.34
N GLN A 4 -14.23 -14.82 17.26
CA GLN A 4 -15.04 -15.79 16.55
C GLN A 4 -14.76 -15.62 15.06
N HIS A 5 -14.24 -16.67 14.43
CA HIS A 5 -14.03 -16.69 12.98
C HIS A 5 -15.40 -16.70 12.29
N LEU A 6 -15.81 -15.57 11.73
CA LEU A 6 -17.00 -15.47 10.89
C LEU A 6 -16.64 -15.89 9.46
N PRO A 7 -17.41 -16.79 8.83
CA PRO A 7 -17.23 -17.12 7.42
C PRO A 7 -17.55 -15.91 6.54
N ALA A 8 -17.01 -15.90 5.32
CA ALA A 8 -17.27 -14.85 4.34
C ALA A 8 -18.75 -14.86 3.89
N ASP A 9 -19.38 -13.69 3.84
CA ASP A 9 -20.75 -13.52 3.31
C ASP A 9 -20.71 -12.79 1.98
N HIS A 10 -20.71 -13.56 0.89
CA HIS A 10 -20.64 -13.06 -0.48
C HIS A 10 -21.92 -12.34 -0.94
N SER A 11 -22.99 -12.32 -0.14
CA SER A 11 -24.19 -11.53 -0.44
C SER A 11 -24.00 -10.03 -0.17
N LEU A 12 -22.95 -9.65 0.58
CA LEU A 12 -22.73 -8.28 1.04
C LEU A 12 -22.05 -7.38 0.00
N GLY A 13 -21.47 -7.92 -1.07
CA GLY A 13 -20.84 -7.14 -2.13
C GLY A 13 -19.96 -7.96 -3.08
N ASP A 14 -19.32 -7.28 -4.04
CA ASP A 14 -18.35 -7.91 -4.94
C ASP A 14 -16.98 -8.03 -4.28
N ALA A 15 -16.63 -9.23 -3.83
CA ALA A 15 -15.36 -9.54 -3.19
C ALA A 15 -14.11 -9.26 -4.07
N ASN A 16 -14.28 -9.03 -5.37
CA ASN A 16 -13.17 -8.66 -6.28
C ASN A 16 -12.86 -7.16 -6.28
N THR A 17 -13.70 -6.35 -5.63
CA THR A 17 -13.44 -4.92 -5.36
C THR A 17 -12.95 -4.73 -3.94
N ILE A 18 -12.20 -3.67 -3.67
CA ILE A 18 -11.65 -3.44 -2.34
C ILE A 18 -12.73 -3.12 -1.30
N GLY A 19 -13.75 -2.37 -1.70
CA GLY A 19 -14.91 -2.09 -0.85
C GLY A 19 -15.74 -3.35 -0.59
N GLY A 20 -16.00 -4.15 -1.62
CA GLY A 20 -16.74 -5.39 -1.47
C GLY A 20 -15.98 -6.47 -0.69
N TYR A 21 -14.67 -6.59 -0.83
CA TYR A 21 -13.85 -7.47 0.00
C TYR A 21 -14.05 -7.20 1.49
N ALA A 22 -14.00 -5.93 1.90
CA ALA A 22 -14.15 -5.54 3.30
C ALA A 22 -15.53 -5.91 3.85
N LEU A 23 -16.59 -5.74 3.04
CA LEU A 23 -17.95 -6.14 3.40
C LEU A 23 -18.09 -7.65 3.53
N VAL A 24 -17.61 -8.40 2.53
CA VAL A 24 -17.72 -9.87 2.47
C VAL A 24 -16.93 -10.56 3.58
N HIS A 25 -15.74 -10.06 3.90
CA HIS A 25 -14.82 -10.71 4.84
C HIS A 25 -14.77 -10.08 6.24
N GLY A 26 -15.42 -8.92 6.44
CA GLY A 26 -15.43 -8.21 7.73
C GLY A 26 -14.06 -7.74 8.20
N ARG A 27 -13.08 -7.62 7.29
CA ARG A 27 -11.71 -7.19 7.59
C ARG A 27 -11.06 -6.49 6.37
N PRO A 28 -10.06 -5.63 6.58
CA PRO A 28 -9.28 -5.05 5.50
C PRO A 28 -8.60 -6.13 4.65
N ALA A 29 -8.46 -5.88 3.34
CA ALA A 29 -7.62 -6.70 2.49
C ALA A 29 -6.14 -6.50 2.85
N ALA A 30 -5.34 -7.55 2.62
CA ALA A 30 -3.90 -7.51 2.77
C ALA A 30 -3.21 -7.92 1.47
N PHE A 31 -2.08 -7.28 1.17
CA PHE A 31 -1.27 -7.46 -0.02
C PHE A 31 0.19 -7.70 0.36
N GLU A 32 0.88 -8.52 -0.39
CA GLU A 32 2.35 -8.63 -0.33
C GLU A 32 2.93 -7.65 -1.35
N GLY A 33 3.84 -6.80 -0.90
CA GLY A 33 4.58 -5.87 -1.77
C GLY A 33 5.85 -6.50 -2.33
N SER A 34 6.34 -6.01 -3.47
CA SER A 34 7.61 -6.45 -4.05
C SER A 34 8.86 -6.20 -3.18
N ASP A 35 8.73 -5.38 -2.13
CA ASP A 35 9.74 -5.15 -1.10
C ASP A 35 9.77 -6.26 -0.02
N GLY A 36 8.86 -7.24 -0.09
CA GLY A 36 8.77 -8.38 0.81
C GLY A 36 8.06 -8.08 2.13
N PHE A 37 7.33 -6.96 2.23
CA PHE A 37 6.50 -6.63 3.38
C PHE A 37 5.01 -6.91 3.11
N SER A 38 4.27 -7.18 4.18
CA SER A 38 2.81 -7.28 4.13
C SER A 38 2.16 -5.92 4.41
N TYR A 39 1.13 -5.59 3.65
CA TYR A 39 0.39 -4.33 3.74
C TYR A 39 -1.09 -4.60 3.92
N SER A 40 -1.72 -4.02 4.94
CA SER A 40 -3.19 -3.89 4.97
C SER A 40 -3.58 -2.55 4.34
N VAL A 41 -4.75 -2.48 3.70
CA VAL A 41 -5.22 -1.23 3.07
C VAL A 41 -6.46 -0.70 3.77
N GLU A 42 -6.48 0.61 4.02
CA GLU A 42 -7.63 1.37 4.49
C GLU A 42 -8.08 2.35 3.41
N LEU A 43 -9.40 2.55 3.29
CA LEU A 43 -9.99 3.54 2.39
C LEU A 43 -10.23 4.83 3.16
N SER A 44 -9.34 5.79 2.98
CA SER A 44 -9.39 7.08 3.65
C SER A 44 -10.01 8.15 2.76
N ALA A 45 -10.55 9.20 3.37
CA ALA A 45 -11.04 10.37 2.67
C ALA A 45 -10.93 11.61 3.54
N ASP A 46 -10.38 12.66 2.95
CA ASP A 46 -10.19 13.96 3.58
C ASP A 46 -11.15 14.99 3.00
N GLN A 47 -11.50 15.98 3.82
CA GLN A 47 -12.16 17.18 3.35
C GLN A 47 -11.12 18.11 2.70
N VAL A 48 -11.38 18.52 1.46
CA VAL A 48 -10.39 19.23 0.62
C VAL A 48 -10.78 20.68 0.30
N ASN A 49 -11.84 21.18 0.93
CA ASN A 49 -12.22 22.59 0.86
C ASN A 49 -12.75 23.10 2.20
N ASP A 50 -12.58 24.39 2.44
CA ASP A 50 -12.99 25.04 3.71
C ASP A 50 -14.53 25.06 3.89
N ALA A 51 -15.28 25.00 2.78
CA ALA A 51 -16.74 24.92 2.80
C ALA A 51 -17.27 23.56 3.26
N GLY A 52 -16.40 22.56 3.35
CA GLY A 52 -16.72 21.21 3.81
C GLY A 52 -17.60 20.36 2.90
N THR A 53 -17.75 20.77 1.65
CA THR A 53 -18.61 20.15 0.63
C THR A 53 -17.85 19.30 -0.37
N GLN A 54 -16.52 19.25 -0.29
CA GLN A 54 -15.68 18.44 -1.17
C GLN A 54 -14.81 17.50 -0.36
N TRP A 55 -14.86 16.23 -0.76
CA TRP A 55 -14.10 15.15 -0.18
C TRP A 55 -13.23 14.51 -1.25
N ALA A 56 -12.04 14.08 -0.87
CA ALA A 56 -11.13 13.35 -1.73
C ALA A 56 -10.61 12.10 -1.04
N ALA A 57 -10.66 10.96 -1.72
CA ALA A 57 -10.33 9.65 -1.18
C ALA A 57 -9.02 9.11 -1.74
N TYR A 58 -8.29 8.38 -0.90
CA TYR A 58 -6.99 7.78 -1.18
C TYR A 58 -6.83 6.45 -0.43
N LEU A 59 -5.90 5.61 -0.87
CA LEU A 59 -5.55 4.36 -0.19
C LEU A 59 -4.43 4.62 0.80
N LEU A 60 -4.61 4.16 2.04
CA LEU A 60 -3.59 4.13 3.07
C LEU A 60 -3.14 2.67 3.26
N PHE A 61 -1.90 2.37 2.89
CA PHE A 61 -1.28 1.06 3.06
C PHE A 61 -0.47 1.03 4.35
N LEU A 62 -0.89 0.22 5.32
CA LEU A 62 -0.18 0.02 6.59
C LEU A 62 0.81 -1.14 6.46
N ARG A 63 2.10 -0.84 6.59
CA ARG A 63 3.20 -1.82 6.50
C ARG A 63 3.39 -2.53 7.82
N TRP A 64 3.29 -3.86 7.78
CA TRP A 64 3.45 -4.69 8.97
C TRP A 64 4.90 -5.13 9.16
N ARG A 65 5.32 -5.17 10.43
CA ARG A 65 6.63 -5.70 10.82
C ARG A 65 6.79 -7.14 10.41
N ARG A 66 7.92 -7.46 9.79
CA ARG A 66 8.28 -8.84 9.42
C ARG A 66 8.77 -9.66 10.61
N LEU A 67 9.48 -9.03 11.54
CA LEU A 67 10.17 -9.68 12.65
C LEU A 67 9.87 -9.01 13.99
N GLY A 68 9.79 -9.84 15.04
CA GLY A 68 9.52 -9.41 16.41
C GLY A 68 8.04 -9.33 16.72
N ALA A 69 7.68 -8.47 17.68
CA ALA A 69 6.28 -8.28 18.08
C ALA A 69 5.45 -7.71 16.93
N SER A 70 4.23 -8.24 16.77
CA SER A 70 3.26 -7.78 15.78
C SER A 70 3.00 -6.28 15.93
N GLY A 71 3.07 -5.54 14.83
CA GLY A 71 2.80 -4.11 14.81
C GLY A 71 3.05 -3.49 13.43
N VAL A 72 2.59 -2.26 13.27
CA VAL A 72 2.83 -1.43 12.07
C VAL A 72 4.20 -0.77 12.21
N GLU A 73 5.04 -0.83 11.17
CA GLU A 73 6.36 -0.16 11.12
C GLU A 73 6.42 1.03 10.15
N GLY A 74 5.39 1.23 9.34
CA GLY A 74 5.33 2.35 8.42
C GLY A 74 4.03 2.34 7.63
N HIS A 75 3.92 3.29 6.70
CA HIS A 75 2.79 3.35 5.79
C HIS A 75 3.22 3.90 4.43
N LEU A 76 2.39 3.70 3.43
CA LEU A 76 2.45 4.33 2.10
C LEU A 76 1.06 4.85 1.77
N GLU A 77 0.97 5.97 1.06
CA GLU A 77 -0.31 6.59 0.68
C GLU A 77 -0.33 6.88 -0.81
N THR A 78 -1.48 6.68 -1.45
CA THR A 78 -1.70 7.20 -2.80
C THR A 78 -2.01 8.69 -2.76
N ASP A 79 -1.87 9.35 -3.90
CA ASP A 79 -2.56 10.62 -4.11
C ASP A 79 -4.08 10.43 -4.04
N TYR A 80 -4.85 11.52 -4.09
CA TYR A 80 -6.30 11.44 -4.17
C TYR A 80 -6.75 10.83 -5.51
N LEU A 81 -7.45 9.69 -5.42
CA LEU A 81 -7.90 8.91 -6.58
C LEU A 81 -9.38 9.16 -6.93
N ALA A 82 -10.18 9.60 -5.96
CA ALA A 82 -11.60 9.91 -6.16
C ALA A 82 -11.99 11.19 -5.42
N ARG A 83 -12.97 11.93 -5.96
CA ARG A 83 -13.55 13.12 -5.32
C ARG A 83 -15.07 13.06 -5.37
N ALA A 84 -15.73 13.52 -4.30
CA ALA A 84 -17.18 13.56 -4.24
C ALA A 84 -17.70 14.65 -3.28
N GLY A 85 -19.01 14.89 -3.31
CA GLY A 85 -19.67 15.85 -2.41
C GLY A 85 -19.79 15.38 -0.95
N THR A 86 -19.59 14.10 -0.68
CA THR A 86 -19.66 13.51 0.67
C THR A 86 -18.51 12.53 0.89
N ARG A 87 -18.14 12.33 2.16
CA ARG A 87 -17.11 11.37 2.56
C ARG A 87 -17.42 9.97 2.07
N ASP A 88 -18.66 9.52 2.27
CA ASP A 88 -19.09 8.16 1.92
C ASP A 88 -19.11 7.95 0.40
N ALA A 89 -19.53 8.95 -0.38
CA ALA A 89 -19.48 8.84 -1.84
C ALA A 89 -18.03 8.77 -2.36
N ALA A 90 -17.11 9.53 -1.76
CA ALA A 90 -15.69 9.47 -2.13
C ALA A 90 -15.09 8.09 -1.80
N ARG A 91 -15.39 7.55 -0.61
CA ARG A 91 -14.97 6.20 -0.20
C ARG A 91 -15.61 5.10 -1.05
N ALA A 92 -16.89 5.22 -1.40
CA ALA A 92 -17.58 4.27 -2.27
C ALA A 92 -16.98 4.23 -3.67
N ALA A 93 -16.65 5.40 -4.24
CA ALA A 93 -15.96 5.49 -5.52
C ALA A 93 -14.56 4.84 -5.47
N LEU A 94 -13.81 5.07 -4.39
CA LEU A 94 -12.53 4.39 -4.15
C LEU A 94 -12.71 2.87 -3.94
N GLY A 95 -13.80 2.48 -3.28
CA GLY A 95 -14.19 1.10 -3.01
C GLY A 95 -14.46 0.26 -4.25
N ALA A 96 -14.75 0.89 -5.38
CA ALA A 96 -14.98 0.21 -6.66
C ALA A 96 -13.69 -0.26 -7.35
N LEU A 97 -12.51 0.14 -6.86
CA LEU A 97 -11.24 -0.38 -7.37
C LEU A 97 -11.16 -1.89 -7.16
N THR A 98 -10.72 -2.60 -8.20
CA THR A 98 -10.44 -4.04 -8.11
C THR A 98 -9.25 -4.31 -7.20
N LEU A 99 -9.18 -5.51 -6.63
CA LEU A 99 -8.01 -5.93 -5.84
C LEU A 99 -6.71 -5.86 -6.66
N GLN A 100 -6.77 -6.13 -7.97
CA GLN A 100 -5.62 -5.99 -8.86
C GLN A 100 -5.16 -4.54 -8.99
N GLN A 101 -6.08 -3.59 -9.21
CA GLN A 101 -5.73 -2.16 -9.28
C GLN A 101 -5.12 -1.66 -7.97
N VAL A 102 -5.65 -2.11 -6.82
CA VAL A 102 -5.09 -1.76 -5.51
C VAL A 102 -3.67 -2.30 -5.35
N ARG A 103 -3.40 -3.53 -5.81
CA ARG A 103 -2.04 -4.09 -5.81
C ARG A 103 -1.10 -3.27 -6.71
N GLU A 104 -1.52 -2.90 -7.91
CA GLU A 104 -0.71 -2.08 -8.83
C GLU A 104 -0.37 -0.72 -8.23
N LEU A 105 -1.32 -0.10 -7.52
CA LEU A 105 -1.09 1.15 -6.78
C LEU A 105 -0.11 1.00 -5.62
N LEU A 106 -0.17 -0.12 -4.88
CA LEU A 106 0.83 -0.44 -3.84
C LEU A 106 2.24 -0.53 -4.45
N GLU A 107 2.39 -1.27 -5.55
CA GLU A 107 3.69 -1.43 -6.22
C GLU A 107 4.25 -0.10 -6.72
N LEU A 108 3.40 0.79 -7.24
CA LEU A 108 3.81 2.14 -7.63
C LEU A 108 4.39 2.92 -6.44
N ARG A 109 3.72 2.88 -5.29
CA ARG A 109 4.17 3.58 -4.08
C ARG A 109 5.43 2.96 -3.47
N ILE A 110 5.60 1.64 -3.55
CA ILE A 110 6.83 0.96 -3.15
C ILE A 110 8.00 1.43 -4.03
N ALA A 111 7.81 1.44 -5.35
CA ALA A 111 8.84 1.88 -6.29
C ALA A 111 9.27 3.34 -6.07
N GLU A 112 8.33 4.22 -5.74
CA GLU A 112 8.59 5.63 -5.42
C GLU A 112 9.25 5.82 -4.05
N SER A 113 8.93 4.96 -3.07
CA SER A 113 9.54 5.00 -1.74
C SER A 113 10.94 4.35 -1.70
N ALA A 114 11.32 3.58 -2.71
CA ALA A 114 12.60 2.89 -2.74
C ALA A 114 13.76 3.91 -2.71
N PRO A 115 14.77 3.72 -1.84
CA PRO A 115 15.94 4.59 -1.83
C PRO A 115 16.61 4.55 -3.20
N LYS A 116 16.98 5.73 -3.74
CA LYS A 116 17.75 5.80 -4.99
C LYS A 116 19.04 4.99 -4.80
N PRO A 117 19.36 4.03 -5.68
CA PRO A 117 20.57 3.24 -5.54
C PRO A 117 21.78 4.17 -5.53
N THR A 118 22.45 4.26 -4.39
CA THR A 118 23.53 5.22 -4.15
C THR A 118 24.85 4.82 -4.82
N ARG A 119 24.95 3.60 -5.37
CA ARG A 119 25.99 3.12 -6.30
C ARG A 119 25.52 1.82 -6.94
N ARG A 120 25.84 1.58 -8.22
CA ARG A 120 25.59 0.26 -8.81
C ARG A 120 26.62 -0.71 -8.25
N TRP A 121 26.23 -1.94 -7.94
CA TRP A 121 27.16 -2.97 -7.49
C TRP A 121 28.30 -3.22 -8.50
N PHE A 122 28.08 -2.97 -9.79
CA PHE A 122 29.11 -2.98 -10.83
C PHE A 122 30.15 -1.86 -10.70
N ASP A 123 29.81 -0.72 -10.09
CA ASP A 123 30.76 0.37 -9.84
C ASP A 123 31.72 -0.03 -8.72
N VAL A 124 31.22 -0.73 -7.70
CA VAL A 124 32.02 -1.29 -6.60
C VAL A 124 33.03 -2.32 -7.11
N MET A 125 32.62 -3.22 -7.99
CA MET A 125 33.52 -4.25 -8.56
C MET A 125 34.61 -3.66 -9.48
N ARG A 126 34.36 -2.49 -10.10
CA ARG A 126 35.35 -1.81 -10.95
C ARG A 126 36.44 -1.13 -10.13
N ASP A 127 36.09 -0.56 -8.97
CA ASP A 127 37.05 0.06 -8.05
C ASP A 127 38.01 -0.98 -7.43
N ASP A 128 37.51 -2.19 -7.11
CA ASP A 128 38.37 -3.28 -6.61
C ASP A 128 39.34 -3.81 -7.68
N SER A 129 38.94 -3.73 -8.96
CA SER A 129 39.78 -4.17 -10.08
C SER A 129 40.91 -3.20 -10.40
N THR A 130 40.71 -1.89 -10.18
CA THR A 130 41.73 -0.85 -10.41
C THR A 130 42.69 -0.70 -9.22
N ALA A 131 42.25 -0.99 -8.00
CA ALA A 131 43.11 -0.99 -6.81
C ALA A 131 44.16 -2.13 -6.79
N ALA A 132 43.87 -3.25 -7.46
CA ALA A 132 44.80 -4.39 -7.53
C ALA A 132 46.04 -4.12 -8.41
N ASP A 133 45.96 -3.17 -9.35
CA ASP A 133 46.97 -2.94 -10.39
C ASP A 133 48.10 -1.97 -9.96
N HIS A 134 48.01 -1.37 -8.77
CA HIS A 134 48.99 -0.39 -8.25
C HIS A 134 49.82 -0.90 -7.06
N SER A 135 49.87 -2.22 -6.85
CA SER A 135 50.57 -2.83 -5.70
C SER A 135 51.84 -3.63 -6.05
N HIS A 136 52.41 -3.41 -7.22
CA HIS A 136 53.74 -3.91 -7.60
C HIS A 136 54.58 -2.81 -8.23
N ASP A 137 55.35 -2.11 -7.39
CA ASP A 137 56.71 -1.64 -7.70
C ASP A 137 57.46 -1.27 -6.40
#